data_AF-A0A1Y4SY53-F1
#
_entry.id   AF-A0A1Y4SY53-F1
#
_cell.length_a   1.000
_cell.length_b   1.000
_cell.length_c   1.000
_cell.angle_alpha   90.00
_cell.angle_beta   90.00
_cell.angle_gamma   90.00
#
_symmetry.space_group_name_H-M   'P 1'
#
loop_
_entity.id
_entity.type
_entity.pdbx_description
1 polymer ?
#
loop_
_entity_poly.entity_id
_entity_poly.type
_entity_poly.pdbx_seq_one_letter_code
_entity_poly.pdbx_strand_id
1 'polypeptide(L)'
;MMQDVLERFFAAESNVYLILQLKDEQETADVRFESFARLEQMGKTPNPDHYEAVYFANTPAYFYGMSNVEALEELYLTFNLRRPEGFRGHSLSVSDVVVLNREGQTGAFYVDRIGFKELPGFLEQMKEAARPQKSVTAQVKQTKETTPRVKTKKHKERDAR
;
A
#
# COMPACT_ATOMS: atom_id res chain seq x y z
N MET A 1 -9.52 3.48 -9.34
CA MET A 1 -8.53 3.87 -8.32
C MET A 1 -7.96 2.61 -7.66
N MET A 2 -6.88 2.69 -6.87
CA MET A 2 -6.27 1.50 -6.24
C MET A 2 -7.31 0.65 -5.48
N GLN A 3 -8.23 1.30 -4.78
CA GLN A 3 -9.31 0.64 -4.04
C GLN A 3 -10.15 -0.31 -4.91
N ASP A 4 -10.65 0.17 -6.06
CA ASP A 4 -11.47 -0.66 -6.97
C ASP A 4 -10.70 -1.88 -7.48
N VAL A 5 -9.39 -1.73 -7.70
CA VAL A 5 -8.52 -2.81 -8.18
C VAL A 5 -8.34 -3.86 -7.09
N LEU A 6 -8.09 -3.43 -5.85
CA LEU A 6 -7.98 -4.33 -4.70
C LEU A 6 -9.30 -5.05 -4.42
N GLU A 7 -10.44 -4.36 -4.48
CA GLU A 7 -11.76 -4.98 -4.32
C GLU A 7 -11.98 -6.11 -5.35
N ARG A 8 -11.68 -5.85 -6.62
CA ARG A 8 -11.75 -6.87 -7.68
C ARG A 8 -10.76 -8.01 -7.47
N PHE A 9 -9.56 -7.70 -6.99
CA PHE A 9 -8.51 -8.68 -6.71
C PHE A 9 -8.90 -9.64 -5.57
N PHE A 10 -9.45 -9.12 -4.47
CA PHE A 10 -9.88 -9.93 -3.32
C PHE A 10 -11.22 -10.63 -3.55
N ALA A 11 -12.08 -10.10 -4.42
CA ALA A 11 -13.34 -10.74 -4.81
C ALA A 11 -13.18 -11.77 -5.94
N ALA A 12 -11.98 -11.93 -6.50
CA ALA A 12 -11.75 -12.86 -7.60
C ALA A 12 -11.94 -14.32 -7.16
N GLU A 13 -12.83 -15.04 -7.87
CA GLU A 13 -13.05 -16.48 -7.69
C GLU A 13 -12.06 -17.33 -8.50
N SER A 14 -11.31 -16.70 -9.40
CA SER A 14 -10.24 -17.32 -10.20
C SER A 14 -8.85 -16.91 -9.71
N ASN A 15 -7.83 -17.67 -10.14
CA ASN A 15 -6.44 -17.29 -9.94
C ASN A 15 -6.15 -15.96 -10.68
N VAL A 16 -5.67 -14.96 -9.94
CA VAL A 16 -5.38 -13.60 -10.45
C VAL A 16 -4.02 -13.12 -9.99
N TYR A 17 -3.50 -12.12 -10.68
CA TYR A 17 -2.29 -11.41 -10.28
C TYR A 17 -2.39 -9.91 -10.50
N LEU A 18 -1.58 -9.17 -9.76
CA LEU A 18 -1.43 -7.73 -9.81
C LEU A 18 0.05 -7.39 -10.00
N ILE A 19 0.34 -6.41 -10.87
CA ILE A 19 1.66 -5.79 -10.96
C ILE A 19 1.57 -4.40 -10.37
N LEU A 20 2.43 -4.15 -9.39
CA LEU A 20 2.55 -2.91 -8.66
C LEU A 20 3.92 -2.29 -8.94
N GLN A 21 3.94 -0.99 -9.24
CA GLN A 21 5.18 -0.24 -9.43
C GLN A 21 5.17 1.00 -8.55
N LEU A 22 6.35 1.45 -8.15
CA LEU A 22 6.49 2.70 -7.40
C LEU A 22 6.03 3.87 -8.28
N LYS A 23 5.23 4.76 -7.71
CA LYS A 23 4.79 6.00 -8.35
C LYS A 23 6.00 6.85 -8.72
N ASP A 24 5.93 7.53 -9.86
CA ASP A 24 7.01 8.41 -10.30
C ASP A 24 7.01 9.76 -9.58
N GLU A 25 7.46 9.77 -8.32
CA GLU A 25 7.43 10.94 -7.44
C GLU A 25 8.70 11.10 -6.59
N GLN A 26 8.88 12.28 -6.01
CA GLN A 26 10.09 12.61 -5.25
C GLN A 26 10.28 11.74 -4.00
N GLU A 27 9.19 11.27 -3.39
CA GLU A 27 9.20 10.43 -2.18
C GLU A 27 9.69 9.00 -2.45
N THR A 28 9.66 8.55 -3.71
CA THR A 28 10.12 7.22 -4.13
C THR A 28 11.49 7.24 -4.79
N ALA A 29 12.04 8.43 -5.05
CA ALA A 29 13.25 8.60 -5.85
C ALA A 29 14.47 7.86 -5.29
N ASP A 30 14.58 7.74 -3.96
CA ASP A 30 15.72 7.11 -3.31
C ASP A 30 15.55 5.61 -3.02
N VAL A 31 14.36 5.06 -3.30
CA VAL A 31 14.04 3.63 -3.12
C VAL A 31 13.76 2.92 -4.44
N ARG A 32 13.63 3.66 -5.54
CA ARG A 32 13.38 3.08 -6.86
C ARG A 32 14.60 2.32 -7.37
N PHE A 33 14.35 1.13 -7.89
CA PHE A 33 15.38 0.20 -8.37
C PHE A 33 16.38 -0.25 -7.31
N GLU A 34 16.07 -0.04 -6.02
CA GLU A 34 16.93 -0.49 -4.94
C GLU A 34 16.64 -1.92 -4.54
N SER A 35 17.66 -2.70 -4.19
CA SER A 35 17.43 -4.06 -3.68
C SER A 35 16.81 -4.07 -2.29
N PHE A 36 16.19 -5.18 -1.90
CA PHE A 36 15.63 -5.32 -0.55
C PHE A 36 16.69 -5.11 0.54
N ALA A 37 17.88 -5.71 0.37
CA ALA A 37 19.00 -5.55 1.30
C ALA A 37 19.48 -4.09 1.43
N ARG A 38 19.35 -3.29 0.35
CA ARG A 38 19.74 -1.87 0.38
C ARG A 38 18.69 -1.02 1.10
N LEU A 39 17.41 -1.33 0.92
CA LEU A 39 16.33 -0.72 1.71
C LEU A 39 16.55 -0.95 3.21
N GLU A 40 16.89 -2.19 3.61
CA GLU A 40 17.18 -2.51 5.02
C GLU A 40 18.36 -1.70 5.57
N GLN A 41 19.43 -1.53 4.79
CA GLN A 41 20.57 -0.67 5.17
C GLN A 41 20.20 0.81 5.32
N MET A 42 19.18 1.27 4.59
CA MET A 42 18.64 2.63 4.72
C MET A 42 17.64 2.75 5.88
N GLY A 43 17.32 1.66 6.58
CA GLY A 43 16.26 1.63 7.59
C GLY A 43 14.86 1.78 6.99
N LYS A 44 14.68 1.37 5.73
CA LYS A 44 13.44 1.48 4.97
C LYS A 44 12.85 0.10 4.66
N THR A 45 11.55 0.08 4.40
CA THR A 45 10.81 -1.06 3.86
C THR A 45 9.93 -0.60 2.72
N PRO A 46 9.49 -1.49 1.81
CA PRO A 46 8.49 -1.14 0.80
C PRO A 46 7.22 -0.58 1.45
N ASN A 47 6.88 0.68 1.14
CA ASN A 47 5.67 1.34 1.62
C ASN A 47 4.53 1.16 0.61
N PRO A 48 3.42 0.47 0.94
CA PRO A 48 2.26 0.29 0.06
C PRO A 48 1.67 1.58 -0.52
N ASP A 49 1.70 2.68 0.24
CA ASP A 49 1.16 3.98 -0.21
C ASP A 49 1.89 4.55 -1.43
N HIS A 50 3.15 4.13 -1.63
CA HIS A 50 4.00 4.61 -2.72
C HIS A 50 3.81 3.81 -4.01
N TYR A 51 2.99 2.76 -4.01
CA TYR A 51 2.76 1.93 -5.18
C TYR A 51 1.47 2.29 -5.90
N GLU A 52 1.45 2.04 -7.20
CA GLU A 52 0.25 2.04 -8.02
C GLU A 52 0.09 0.70 -8.75
N ALA A 53 -1.16 0.34 -9.03
CA ALA A 53 -1.49 -0.85 -9.81
C ALA A 53 -1.39 -0.54 -11.30
N VAL A 54 -0.39 -1.10 -11.96
CA VAL A 54 -0.14 -0.90 -13.39
C VAL A 54 -0.69 -2.03 -14.27
N TYR A 55 -1.07 -3.15 -13.66
CA TYR A 55 -1.70 -4.28 -14.35
C TYR A 55 -2.47 -5.20 -13.40
N PHE A 56 -3.63 -5.69 -13.83
CA PHE A 56 -4.45 -6.68 -13.12
C PHE A 56 -5.07 -7.65 -14.14
N ALA A 57 -4.87 -8.96 -13.95
CA ALA A 57 -5.45 -9.98 -14.81
C ALA A 57 -5.59 -11.34 -14.12
N ASN A 58 -6.35 -12.24 -14.77
CA ASN A 58 -6.35 -13.66 -14.43
C ASN A 58 -4.99 -14.28 -14.81
N THR A 59 -4.52 -15.25 -14.02
CA THR A 59 -3.35 -16.05 -14.43
C THR A 59 -3.71 -16.90 -15.65
N PRO A 60 -2.82 -17.07 -16.63
CA PRO A 60 -3.06 -17.97 -17.76
C PRO A 60 -3.30 -19.42 -17.30
N ALA A 61 -4.07 -20.19 -18.07
CA ALA A 61 -4.37 -21.59 -17.72
C ALA A 61 -3.11 -22.46 -17.55
N TYR A 62 -2.04 -22.15 -18.29
CA TYR A 62 -0.77 -22.89 -18.18
C TYR A 62 -0.02 -22.64 -16.86
N PHE A 63 -0.44 -21.67 -16.04
CA PHE A 63 0.07 -21.52 -14.67
C PHE A 63 -0.50 -22.58 -13.71
N TYR A 64 -1.50 -23.36 -14.11
CA TYR A 64 -2.07 -24.39 -13.25
C TYR A 64 -1.03 -25.46 -12.92
N GLY A 65 -0.86 -25.76 -11.62
CA GLY A 65 0.16 -26.69 -11.14
C GLY A 65 1.57 -26.11 -11.00
N MET A 66 1.83 -24.87 -11.46
CA MET A 66 3.10 -24.18 -11.17
C MET A 66 3.16 -23.74 -9.71
N SER A 67 4.33 -23.90 -9.10
CA SER A 67 4.65 -23.23 -7.83
C SER A 67 4.56 -21.71 -7.97
N ASN A 68 4.51 -20.99 -6.85
CA ASN A 68 4.58 -19.52 -6.90
C ASN A 68 5.91 -19.02 -7.48
N VAL A 69 7.02 -19.73 -7.25
CA VAL A 69 8.34 -19.36 -7.79
C VAL A 69 8.31 -19.40 -9.32
N GLU A 70 7.85 -20.50 -9.91
CA GLU A 70 7.75 -20.65 -11.38
C GLU A 70 6.79 -19.62 -11.98
N ALA A 71 5.65 -19.37 -11.34
CA ALA A 71 4.71 -18.35 -11.81
C ALA A 71 5.31 -16.94 -11.78
N LEU A 72 6.10 -16.61 -10.74
CA LEU A 72 6.79 -15.32 -10.64
C LEU A 72 7.86 -15.15 -11.73
N GLU A 73 8.63 -16.20 -12.02
CA GLU A 73 9.62 -16.20 -13.11
C GLU A 73 8.96 -16.03 -14.49
N GLU A 74 7.86 -16.76 -14.75
CA GLU A 74 7.09 -16.62 -16.00
C GLU A 74 6.49 -15.22 -16.16
N LEU A 75 6.02 -14.61 -15.07
CA LEU A 75 5.55 -13.22 -15.08
C LEU A 75 6.72 -12.26 -15.38
N TYR A 76 7.89 -12.46 -14.76
CA TYR A 76 9.07 -11.65 -15.05
C TYR A 76 9.43 -11.68 -16.54
N LEU A 77 9.50 -12.87 -17.14
CA LEU A 77 9.77 -13.02 -18.57
C LEU A 77 8.66 -12.37 -19.41
N THR A 78 7.40 -12.57 -19.06
CA THR A 78 6.25 -12.03 -19.80
C THR A 78 6.27 -10.51 -19.83
N PHE A 79 6.47 -9.85 -18.69
CA PHE A 79 6.46 -8.38 -18.58
C PHE A 79 7.73 -7.70 -19.10
N ASN A 80 8.83 -8.45 -19.27
CA ASN A 80 10.05 -7.94 -19.90
C ASN A 80 10.09 -8.18 -21.42
N LEU A 81 9.60 -9.33 -21.89
CA LEU A 81 9.74 -9.74 -23.30
C LEU A 81 8.48 -9.53 -24.12
N ARG A 82 7.31 -9.88 -23.58
CA ARG A 82 6.06 -9.92 -24.35
C ARG A 82 5.20 -8.68 -24.17
N ARG A 83 5.23 -8.07 -22.98
CA ARG A 83 4.45 -6.89 -22.55
C ARG A 83 2.96 -7.00 -22.95
N PRO A 84 2.12 -7.63 -22.10
CA PRO A 84 0.74 -7.95 -22.46
C PRO A 84 -0.11 -6.69 -22.72
N GLU A 85 -1.21 -6.88 -23.45
CA GLU A 85 -2.13 -5.79 -23.79
C GLU A 85 -2.70 -5.12 -22.54
N GLY A 86 -2.77 -3.79 -22.55
CA GLY A 86 -3.26 -3.03 -21.40
C GLY A 86 -2.21 -2.82 -20.30
N PHE A 87 -0.99 -3.33 -20.45
CA PHE A 87 0.11 -3.01 -19.55
C PHE A 87 0.57 -1.56 -19.71
N ARG A 88 0.45 -0.78 -18.62
CA ARG A 88 0.76 0.66 -18.60
C ARG A 88 2.08 0.98 -17.89
N GLY A 89 2.69 -0.01 -17.24
CA GLY A 89 3.92 0.12 -16.48
C GLY A 89 5.19 0.01 -17.31
N HIS A 90 6.33 0.20 -16.65
CA HIS A 90 7.65 -0.11 -17.22
C HIS A 90 7.96 -1.61 -17.14
N SER A 91 9.00 -2.08 -17.83
CA SER A 91 9.46 -3.47 -17.71
C SER A 91 9.65 -3.87 -16.25
N LEU A 92 9.26 -5.11 -15.89
CA LEU A 92 9.32 -5.56 -14.50
C LEU A 92 10.78 -5.58 -14.01
N SER A 93 11.05 -4.84 -12.94
CA SER A 93 12.39 -4.55 -12.45
C SER A 93 12.47 -4.58 -10.93
N VAL A 94 13.68 -4.50 -10.39
CA VAL A 94 13.93 -4.33 -8.96
C VAL A 94 13.04 -3.20 -8.43
N SER A 95 12.50 -3.37 -7.21
CA SER A 95 11.52 -2.48 -6.57
C SER A 95 10.06 -2.61 -6.99
N ASP A 96 9.76 -3.38 -8.03
CA ASP A 96 8.38 -3.73 -8.35
C ASP A 96 7.84 -4.79 -7.39
N VAL A 97 6.51 -4.89 -7.29
CA VAL A 97 5.84 -5.92 -6.50
C VAL A 97 4.87 -6.69 -7.38
N VAL A 98 4.99 -8.01 -7.38
CA VAL A 98 4.02 -8.93 -7.96
C VAL A 98 3.13 -9.46 -6.85
N VAL A 99 1.83 -9.36 -7.01
CA VAL A 99 0.86 -9.95 -6.08
C VAL A 99 0.17 -11.12 -6.76
N LEU A 100 0.13 -12.27 -6.10
CA LEU A 100 -0.57 -13.45 -6.56
C LEU A 100 -1.74 -13.74 -5.62
N ASN A 101 -2.91 -14.08 -6.18
CA ASN A 101 -3.98 -14.75 -5.47
C ASN A 101 -4.30 -16.03 -6.25
N ARG A 102 -3.84 -17.17 -5.73
CA ARG A 102 -3.92 -18.48 -6.39
C ARG A 102 -4.30 -19.54 -5.37
N GLU A 103 -5.25 -20.40 -5.72
CA GLU A 103 -5.65 -21.54 -4.88
C GLU A 103 -6.03 -21.14 -3.44
N GLY A 104 -6.67 -19.96 -3.29
CA GLY A 104 -7.06 -19.42 -1.98
C GLY A 104 -5.90 -18.86 -1.15
N GLN A 105 -4.69 -18.83 -1.69
CA GLN A 105 -3.50 -18.26 -1.07
C GLN A 105 -3.12 -16.96 -1.75
N THR A 106 -2.91 -15.92 -0.95
CA THR A 106 -2.50 -14.60 -1.44
C THR A 106 -1.13 -14.23 -0.91
N GLY A 107 -0.25 -13.71 -1.78
CA GLY A 107 1.10 -13.27 -1.42
C GLY A 107 1.58 -12.09 -2.26
N ALA A 108 2.40 -11.23 -1.65
CA ALA A 108 3.12 -10.16 -2.32
C ALA A 108 4.61 -10.48 -2.38
N PHE A 109 5.21 -10.24 -3.55
CA PHE A 109 6.57 -10.61 -3.87
C PHE A 109 7.29 -9.41 -4.48
N TYR A 110 8.25 -8.89 -3.74
CA TYR A 110 9.17 -7.85 -4.18
C TYR A 110 10.15 -8.43 -5.20
N VAL A 111 10.28 -7.78 -6.34
CA VAL A 111 11.32 -8.09 -7.33
C VAL A 111 12.66 -7.58 -6.77
N ASP A 112 13.58 -8.49 -6.49
CA ASP A 112 14.91 -8.15 -6.00
C ASP A 112 15.96 -8.33 -7.10
N ARG A 113 17.23 -8.01 -6.82
CA ARG A 113 18.35 -8.20 -7.75
C ARG A 113 18.45 -9.63 -8.26
N ILE A 114 18.10 -10.60 -7.41
CA ILE A 114 18.05 -12.02 -7.75
C ILE A 114 16.76 -12.59 -7.19
N GLY A 115 15.85 -12.96 -8.08
CA GLY A 115 14.58 -13.57 -7.73
C GLY A 115 13.64 -12.62 -6.99
N PHE A 116 12.90 -13.17 -6.04
CA PHE A 116 11.81 -12.48 -5.38
C PHE A 116 11.90 -12.62 -3.87
N LYS A 117 11.51 -11.55 -3.16
CA LYS A 117 11.41 -11.52 -1.71
C LYS A 117 9.94 -11.38 -1.31
N GLU A 118 9.42 -12.33 -0.54
CA GLU A 118 8.07 -12.22 0.01
C GLU A 118 7.95 -11.01 0.95
N LEU A 119 6.81 -10.32 0.90
CA LEU A 119 6.46 -9.18 1.73
C LEU A 119 5.27 -9.51 2.66
N PRO A 120 5.52 -10.11 3.84
CA PRO A 120 4.46 -10.45 4.79
C PRO A 120 3.67 -9.20 5.20
N GLY A 121 2.33 -9.30 5.19
CA GLY A 121 1.45 -8.23 5.64
C GLY A 121 1.37 -7.01 4.70
N PHE A 122 2.06 -7.02 3.56
CA PHE A 122 2.04 -5.90 2.61
C PHE A 122 0.65 -5.63 2.04
N LEU A 123 -0.11 -6.69 1.72
CA LEU A 123 -1.47 -6.54 1.20
C LEU A 123 -2.44 -6.00 2.26
N GLU A 124 -2.29 -6.42 3.52
CA GLU A 124 -3.15 -5.91 4.59
C GLU A 124 -2.89 -4.42 4.83
N GLN A 125 -1.63 -4.00 4.79
CA GLN A 125 -1.27 -2.58 4.81
C GLN A 125 -1.81 -1.84 3.58
N MET A 126 -1.72 -2.43 2.38
CA MET A 126 -2.25 -1.85 1.14
C MET A 126 -3.78 -1.68 1.17
N LYS A 127 -4.51 -2.64 1.75
CA LYS A 127 -5.95 -2.51 1.99
C LYS A 127 -6.25 -1.35 2.94
N GLU A 128 -5.49 -1.21 4.02
CA GLU A 128 -5.68 -0.14 5.00
C GLU A 128 -5.41 1.24 4.38
N ALA A 129 -4.30 1.36 3.64
CA ALA A 129 -3.92 2.53 2.86
C ALA A 129 -5.00 2.96 1.86
N ALA A 130 -5.63 1.99 1.18
CA ALA A 130 -6.66 2.25 0.18
C ALA A 130 -8.04 2.57 0.77
N ARG A 131 -8.24 2.44 2.10
CA ARG A 131 -9.53 2.79 2.71
C ARG A 131 -9.73 4.31 2.70
N PRO A 132 -10.93 4.80 2.37
CA PRO A 132 -11.24 6.22 2.50
C PRO A 132 -11.10 6.61 3.98
N GLN A 133 -10.16 7.51 4.27
CA GLN A 133 -10.02 8.09 5.61
C GLN A 133 -11.34 8.80 5.95
N LYS A 134 -12.15 8.20 6.82
CA LYS A 134 -13.23 8.93 7.50
C LYS A 134 -12.54 10.02 8.31
N SER A 135 -12.79 11.26 7.93
CA SER A 135 -12.25 12.46 8.55
C SER A 135 -12.35 12.38 10.07
N VAL A 136 -11.21 12.35 10.77
CA VAL A 136 -11.13 12.39 12.24
C VAL A 136 -11.58 13.77 12.80
N THR A 137 -12.07 14.68 11.95
CA THR A 137 -12.49 16.04 12.33
C THR A 137 -13.79 16.12 13.14
N ALA A 138 -14.45 15.01 13.46
CA ALA A 138 -15.70 15.02 14.25
C ALA A 138 -15.51 14.91 15.78
N GLN A 139 -14.31 14.66 16.32
CA GLN A 139 -14.12 14.48 17.77
C GLN A 139 -13.36 15.60 18.51
N VAL A 140 -12.99 16.72 17.86
CA VAL A 140 -12.32 17.85 18.55
C VAL A 140 -13.29 19.00 18.93
N LYS A 141 -14.58 18.92 18.57
CA LYS A 141 -15.57 20.00 18.84
C LYS A 141 -16.39 19.88 20.13
N GLN A 142 -16.16 18.89 21.00
CA GLN A 142 -16.79 18.84 22.33
C GLN A 142 -15.74 18.65 23.44
N THR A 143 -14.98 19.71 23.75
CA THR A 143 -14.44 20.02 25.09
C THR A 143 -13.74 21.39 25.07
N LYS A 144 -14.44 22.42 24.59
CA LYS A 144 -14.10 23.81 24.87
C LYS A 144 -15.36 24.59 25.21
N GLU A 145 -16.07 24.17 26.26
CA GLU A 145 -17.08 25.03 26.88
C GLU A 145 -17.44 24.54 28.29
N THR A 146 -16.56 24.79 29.26
CA THR A 146 -16.94 24.95 30.68
C THR A 146 -15.89 25.80 31.39
N THR A 147 -15.93 27.12 31.16
CA THR A 147 -15.37 28.09 32.11
C THR A 147 -16.51 28.63 32.99
N PRO A 148 -16.53 28.37 34.31
CA PRO A 148 -17.43 29.08 35.20
C PRO A 148 -16.99 30.53 35.38
N ARG A 149 -17.89 31.44 35.02
CA ARG A 149 -17.81 32.90 35.16
C ARG A 149 -17.66 33.29 36.64
N VAL A 150 -16.50 33.82 37.02
CA VAL A 150 -16.25 34.43 38.35
C VAL A 150 -17.13 35.67 38.50
N LYS A 151 -18.08 35.64 39.44
CA LYS A 151 -18.84 36.81 39.87
C LYS A 151 -18.06 37.54 40.96
N THR A 152 -17.54 38.70 40.62
CA THR A 152 -17.05 39.75 41.51
C THR A 152 -18.08 40.09 42.59
N LYS A 153 -17.73 39.90 43.88
CA LYS A 153 -18.39 40.58 45.00
C LYS A 153 -17.53 41.77 45.43
N LYS A 154 -18.14 42.94 45.29
CA LYS A 154 -17.63 44.28 45.58
C LYS A 154 -17.38 44.40 47.10
N HIS A 155 -16.15 44.75 47.47
CA HIS A 155 -15.78 45.17 48.82
C HIS A 155 -16.48 46.52 49.10
N LYS A 156 -17.23 46.62 50.20
CA LYS A 156 -17.79 47.88 50.69
C LYS A 156 -17.15 48.19 52.03
N GLU A 157 -16.15 49.05 51.94
CA GLU A 157 -15.51 49.79 53.02
C GLU A 157 -16.56 50.56 53.84
N ARG A 158 -16.45 50.49 55.16
CA ARG A 158 -17.02 51.47 56.08
C ARG A 158 -16.00 51.77 57.17
N ASP A 159 -15.65 53.03 57.20
CA ASP A 159 -14.81 53.74 58.16
C ASP A 159 -15.24 53.63 59.63
N ALA A 160 -14.20 53.73 60.47
CA ALA A 160 -14.06 54.47 61.72
C ALA A 160 -15.11 54.34 62.83
N ARG A 161 -14.69 53.81 63.99
CA ARG A 161 -14.15 54.60 65.13
C ARG A 161 -13.65 53.67 66.23
#